data_AF-A0A5K7WYP3-F1
#
_entry.id   AF-A0A5K7WYP3-F1
#
_cell.length_a   1.000
_cell.length_b   1.000
_cell.length_c   1.000
_cell.angle_alpha   90.00
_cell.angle_beta   90.00
_cell.angle_gamma   90.00
#
_symmetry.space_group_name_H-M   'P 1'
#
loop_
_entity.id
_entity.type
_entity.pdbx_description
1 polymer ?
#
loop_
_entity_poly.entity_id
_entity_poly.type
_entity_poly.pdbx_seq_one_letter_code
_entity_poly.pdbx_strand_id
1 'polypeptide(L)' 'MSIDVMCTEQSFNKPTLQALSEAGGRIHLPKDLTKSPSFRFDTAEQLHRFDELRKAYEKNAGQGALG' A
#
# COMPACT_ATOMS: atom_id res chain seq x y z
N MET A 1 9.34 -9.33 -13.32
CA MET A 1 7.86 -9.39 -13.32
C MET A 1 7.40 -8.44 -12.23
N SER A 2 6.54 -7.46 -12.54
CA SER A 2 5.98 -6.59 -11.50
C SER A 2 4.66 -7.16 -11.01
N ILE A 3 4.35 -6.90 -9.73
CA ILE A 3 3.07 -7.26 -9.12
C ILE A 3 2.32 -5.96 -8.86
N ASP A 4 1.11 -5.86 -9.39
CA ASP A 4 0.25 -4.69 -9.26
C ASP A 4 -0.94 -5.05 -8.35
N VAL A 5 -1.10 -4.30 -7.26
CA VAL A 5 -2.23 -4.37 -6.33
C VAL A 5 -3.09 -3.13 -6.51
N MET A 6 -4.40 -3.29 -6.63
CA MET A 6 -5.30 -2.18 -6.86
C MET A 6 -5.26 -1.16 -5.71
N CYS A 7 -5.11 0.13 -6.05
CA CYS A 7 -5.26 1.22 -5.11
C CYS A 7 -6.71 1.70 -5.11
N THR A 8 -7.43 1.46 -4.03
CA THR A 8 -8.77 2.01 -3.77
C THR A 8 -8.67 3.29 -2.92
N GLU A 9 -9.71 4.13 -2.93
CA GLU A 9 -9.76 5.32 -2.05
C GLU A 9 -9.55 4.94 -0.57
N GLN A 10 -10.11 3.81 -0.13
CA GLN A 10 -9.95 3.33 1.25
C GLN A 10 -8.51 2.95 1.57
N SER A 11 -7.77 2.42 0.58
CA SER A 11 -6.36 2.07 0.72
C SER A 11 -5.42 3.27 0.53
N PHE A 12 -5.92 4.42 0.06
CA PHE A 12 -5.12 5.64 -0.08
C PHE A 12 -5.10 6.44 1.23
N ASN A 13 -4.62 5.79 2.29
CA ASN A 13 -4.56 6.36 3.63
C ASN A 13 -3.11 6.38 4.15
N LYS A 14 -2.86 7.17 5.19
CA LYS A 14 -1.52 7.33 5.79
C LYS A 14 -0.83 6.00 6.14
N PRO A 15 -1.47 5.05 6.87
CA PRO A 15 -0.80 3.80 7.23
C PRO A 15 -0.45 2.95 6.01
N THR A 16 -1.31 2.92 4.99
CA THR A 16 -1.05 2.15 3.77
C THR A 16 0.06 2.78 2.93
N LEU A 17 0.10 4.11 2.79
CA LEU A 17 1.16 4.81 2.07
C LEU A 17 2.52 4.68 2.78
N GLN A 18 2.52 4.69 4.11
CA GLN A 18 3.71 4.43 4.91
C GLN A 18 4.22 2.99 4.68
N ALA A 19 3.33 1.98 4.78
CA ALA A 19 3.68 0.59 4.48
C ALA A 19 4.22 0.41 3.07
N LEU A 20 3.63 1.09 2.08
CA LEU A 20 4.07 1.06 0.69
C LEU A 20 5.51 1.58 0.55
N SER A 21 5.79 2.75 1.13
CA SER A 21 7.12 3.38 1.07
C SER A 21 8.18 2.51 1.76
N GLU A 22 7.88 1.96 2.93
CA GLU A 22 8.83 1.14 3.72
C GLU A 22 9.05 -0.26 3.10
N ALA A 23 8.07 -0.78 2.38
CA ALA A 23 8.19 -2.01 1.61
C ALA A 23 8.93 -1.83 0.26
N GLY A 24 9.22 -0.59 -0.14
CA GLY A 24 9.85 -0.28 -1.42
C GLY A 24 8.91 -0.38 -2.62
N GLY A 25 7.60 -0.38 -2.39
CA GLY A 25 6.60 -0.29 -3.44
C GLY A 25 6.42 1.15 -3.96
N ARG A 26 5.78 1.29 -5.11
CA ARG A 26 5.51 2.59 -5.74
C ARG A 26 4.08 2.70 -6.23
N ILE A 27 3.55 3.91 -6.28
CA ILE A 27 2.26 4.16 -6.94
C ILE A 27 2.50 4.16 -8.45
N HIS A 28 1.80 3.30 -9.17
CA HIS A 28 1.73 3.30 -10.60
C HIS A 28 0.46 4.01 -11.06
N LEU A 29 0.65 5.13 -11.75
CA LEU A 29 -0.40 5.85 -12.44
C LEU A 29 -0.41 5.40 -13.90
N PRO A 30 -1.43 4.66 -14.36
CA PRO A 30 -1.55 4.30 -15.76
C PRO A 30 -1.76 5.55 -16.61
N LYS A 31 -1.20 5.57 -17.83
CA LYS A 31 -1.43 6.66 -18.80
C LYS A 31 -2.88 6.73 -19.28
N ASP A 32 -3.56 5.59 -19.24
CA ASP A 32 -4.97 5.46 -19.53
C ASP A 32 -5.77 5.81 -18.27
N LEU A 33 -6.44 6.97 -18.31
CA LEU A 33 -7.23 7.51 -17.19
C LEU A 33 -8.46 6.65 -16.86
N THR A 34 -8.84 5.71 -17.71
CA THR A 34 -9.90 4.74 -17.40
C THR A 34 -9.44 3.65 -16.44
N LYS A 35 -8.13 3.52 -16.23
CA LYS A 35 -7.54 2.52 -15.33
C LYS A 35 -7.27 3.14 -13.98
N SER A 36 -7.68 2.43 -12.93
CA SER A 36 -7.37 2.82 -11.56
C SER A 36 -5.86 2.75 -11.29
N PRO A 37 -5.33 3.63 -10.42
CA PRO A 37 -3.97 3.51 -9.93
C PRO A 37 -3.74 2.17 -9.22
N SER A 38 -2.49 1.70 -9.23
CA SER A 38 -2.07 0.50 -8.52
C SER A 38 -0.84 0.75 -7.66
N PHE A 39 -0.70 -0.01 -6.59
CA PHE A 39 0.57 -0.19 -5.90
C PHE A 39 1.37 -1.25 -6.64
N ARG A 40 2.58 -0.89 -7.07
CA ARG A 40 3.47 -1.75 -7.83
C ARG A 40 4.65 -2.18 -6.99
N PHE A 41 4.94 -3.48 -7.06
CA PHE A 41 6.08 -4.13 -6.43
C PHE A 41 6.91 -4.84 -7.51
N ASP A 42 8.23 -4.75 -7.39
CA ASP A 42 9.16 -5.42 -8.31
C ASP A 42 9.50 -6.85 -7.87
N THR A 43 9.27 -7.19 -6.60
CA THR A 43 9.44 -8.55 -6.05
C THR A 43 8.28 -8.98 -5.15
N ALA A 44 8.11 -10.30 -4.99
CA ALA A 44 7.13 -10.87 -4.07
C ALA A 44 7.45 -10.55 -2.60
N GLU A 45 8.74 -10.39 -2.25
CA GLU A 45 9.19 -10.00 -0.92
C GLU A 45 8.71 -8.60 -0.54
N GLN A 46 8.72 -7.65 -1.48
CA GLN A 46 8.18 -6.30 -1.26
C GLN A 46 6.68 -6.34 -1.02
N LEU A 47 5.92 -7.15 -1.78
CA LEU A 47 4.49 -7.33 -1.55
C LEU A 47 4.21 -7.93 -0.17
N HIS A 48 4.96 -8.95 0.22
CA HIS A 48 4.79 -9.60 1.52
C HIS A 48 5.09 -8.63 2.66
N ARG A 49 6.20 -7.88 2.57
CA ARG A 49 6.57 -6.85 3.54
C ARG A 49 5.52 -5.75 3.64
N PHE A 50 4.95 -5.32 2.51
CA PHE A 50 3.86 -4.36 2.49
C PHE A 50 2.64 -4.84 3.29
N ASP A 51 2.22 -6.10 3.09
CA ASP A 51 1.03 -6.62 3.77
C ASP A 51 1.23 -6.74 5.29
N GLU A 52 2.44 -7.12 5.72
CA GLU A 52 2.80 -7.16 7.15
C GLU A 52 2.84 -5.76 7.79
N LEU A 53 3.48 -4.79 7.13
CA LEU A 53 3.54 -3.41 7.61
C LEU A 53 2.16 -2.74 7.65
N ARG A 54 1.34 -2.97 6.62
CA ARG A 54 -0.02 -2.44 6.54
C ARG A 54 -0.86 -2.91 7.74
N LYS A 55 -0.86 -4.21 8.03
CA LYS A 55 -1.56 -4.78 9.20
C LYS A 55 -1.03 -4.19 10.51
N ALA A 56 0.29 -4.04 10.64
CA ALA A 56 0.90 -3.48 11.83
C ALA A 56 0.46 -2.01 12.07
N TYR A 57 0.43 -1.19 11.02
CA TYR A 57 0.02 0.21 11.14
C TYR A 57 -1.49 0.37 11.33
N GLU A 58 -2.32 -0.46 10.68
CA GLU A 58 -3.77 -0.46 10.91
C GLU A 58 -4.11 -0.80 12.37
N LYS A 59 -3.42 -1.79 12.95
CA LYS A 59 -3.57 -2.16 14.36
C LYS A 59 -3.18 -1.02 15.30
N ASN A 60 -2.06 -0.36 15.04
CA ASN A 60 -1.58 0.75 15.87
C ASN A 60 -2.43 2.03 15.71
N ALA A 61 -2.96 2.30 14.52
CA ALA A 61 -3.86 3.42 14.28
C ALA A 61 -5.17 3.30 15.08
N GLY A 62 -5.67 2.07 15.29
CA GLY A 62 -6.84 1.81 16.14
C GLY A 62 -6.58 1.95 17.65
N GLN A 63 -5.33 1.80 18.11
CA GLN A 63 -4.97 1.89 19.53
C GLN A 63 -4.74 3.33 20.03
N GLY A 64 -4.63 4.31 19.12
CA GLY A 64 -4.48 5.73 19.47
C GLY A 64 -5.80 6.49 19.70
N ALA A 65 -6.96 5.85 19.57
CA ALA A 65 -8.28 6.50 19.66
C ALA A 65 -8.95 6.39 21.05
N LEU A 66 -8.25 5.85 22.06
CA LEU A 66 -8.74 5.70 23.44
C LEU A 66 -7.88 6.46 24.48
N GLY A 67 -7.12 7.47 24.05
CA GLY A 67 -6.33 8.35 24.93
C GLY A 67 -6.97 9.72 25.11
#